data_AF-A0A7S2FSG0-F1
#
_entry.id   AF-A0A7S2FSG0-F1
#
_cell.length_a   1.000
_cell.length_b   1.000
_cell.length_c   1.000
_cell.angle_alpha   90.00
_cell.angle_beta   90.00
_cell.angle_gamma   90.00
#
_symmetry.space_group_name_H-M   'P 1'
#
loop_
_entity.id
_entity.type
_entity.pdbx_description
1 polymer ?
#
loop_
_entity_poly.entity_id
_entity_poly.type
_entity_poly.pdbx_seq_one_letter_code
_entity_poly.pdbx_strand_id
1 'polypeptide(L)'
;TICVMMLLCFFLVFDSFTGQWQSRMFSRHEDLSPFHMMFAVNTFSMIFSFITLVHTKELEQFVEFVIRHPEMHFHVMVFSICSTVGQLYIFQTIRNFGAVVFAIIMNTRIILSIVFSCIIYSHPISSQGSFGLFIVFASIAYRIKRKTQGHELIRWRTHISHGSEWFHEVHEHLDM
;
A
#
# COMPACT_ATOMS: atom_id res chain seq x y z
N THR A 1 20.52 9.77 -18.33
CA THR A 1 19.14 9.49 -18.83
C THR A 1 18.87 8.00 -18.97
N ILE A 2 19.73 7.22 -19.64
CA ILE A 2 19.51 5.75 -19.82
C ILE A 2 19.45 5.00 -18.47
N CYS A 3 20.39 5.24 -17.55
CA CYS A 3 20.36 4.59 -16.23
C CYS A 3 19.07 4.91 -15.45
N VAL A 4 18.58 6.14 -15.54
CA VAL A 4 17.32 6.57 -14.89
C VAL A 4 16.13 5.82 -15.50
N MET A 5 16.07 5.71 -16.83
CA MET A 5 15.01 4.94 -17.50
C MET A 5 15.03 3.46 -17.12
N MET A 6 16.22 2.86 -16.99
CA MET A 6 16.37 1.47 -16.56
C MET A 6 15.89 1.27 -15.12
N LEU A 7 16.28 2.16 -14.20
CA LEU A 7 15.85 2.10 -12.80
C LEU A 7 14.33 2.28 -12.64
N LEU A 8 13.73 3.19 -13.41
CA LEU A 8 12.28 3.39 -13.43
C LEU A 8 11.53 2.16 -13.95
N CYS A 9 12.03 1.54 -15.03
CA CYS A 9 11.43 0.32 -15.58
C CYS A 9 11.48 -0.81 -14.55
N PHE A 10 12.64 -1.01 -13.92
CA PHE A 10 12.81 -2.01 -12.86
C PHE A 10 11.87 -1.72 -11.68
N PHE A 11 11.81 -0.48 -11.19
CA PHE A 11 10.91 -0.08 -10.12
C PHE A 11 9.44 -0.42 -10.45
N LEU A 12 8.95 -0.09 -11.65
CA LEU A 12 7.57 -0.34 -12.05
C LEU A 12 7.23 -1.84 -12.12
N VAL A 13 8.18 -2.66 -12.59
CA VAL A 13 8.01 -4.13 -12.63
C VAL A 13 7.92 -4.68 -11.21
N PHE A 14 8.80 -4.25 -10.31
CA PHE A 14 8.83 -4.73 -8.93
C PHE A 14 7.63 -4.25 -8.11
N ASP A 15 7.20 -3.01 -8.29
CA ASP A 15 6.00 -2.46 -7.65
C ASP A 15 4.75 -3.25 -8.07
N SER A 16 4.62 -3.50 -9.38
CA SER A 16 3.53 -4.30 -9.94
C SER A 16 3.57 -5.76 -9.45
N PHE A 17 4.76 -6.36 -9.41
CA PHE A 17 4.94 -7.73 -8.95
C PHE A 17 4.60 -7.89 -7.48
N THR A 18 5.09 -6.99 -6.62
CA THR A 18 4.92 -7.05 -5.17
C THR A 18 3.45 -7.01 -4.79
N GLY A 19 2.68 -6.04 -5.30
CA GLY A 19 1.25 -5.94 -5.00
C GLY A 19 0.48 -7.21 -5.43
N GLN A 20 0.76 -7.73 -6.63
CA GLN A 20 0.10 -8.94 -7.14
C GLN A 20 0.50 -10.19 -6.35
N TRP A 21 1.76 -10.32 -5.96
CA TRP A 21 2.25 -11.42 -5.15
C TRP A 21 1.59 -11.42 -3.76
N GLN A 22 1.53 -10.26 -3.11
CA GLN A 22 0.87 -10.09 -1.82
C GLN A 22 -0.61 -10.49 -1.89
N SER A 23 -1.33 -10.04 -2.93
CA SER A 23 -2.73 -10.42 -3.14
C SER A 23 -2.90 -11.91 -3.40
N ARG A 24 -2.01 -12.56 -4.17
CA ARG A 24 -2.05 -14.01 -4.41
C ARG A 24 -1.76 -14.82 -3.15
N MET A 25 -0.81 -14.38 -2.34
CA MET A 25 -0.47 -15.05 -1.07
C MET A 25 -1.66 -15.05 -0.11
N PHE A 26 -2.35 -13.91 0.01
CA PHE A 26 -3.57 -13.81 0.82
C PHE A 26 -4.75 -14.62 0.25
N SER A 27 -4.88 -14.74 -1.07
CA SER A 27 -5.95 -15.57 -1.66
C SER A 27 -5.67 -17.07 -1.59
N ARG A 28 -4.40 -17.50 -1.53
CA ARG A 28 -4.02 -18.92 -1.46
C ARG A 28 -3.99 -19.46 -0.04
N HIS A 29 -3.81 -18.60 0.95
CA HIS A 29 -3.84 -18.95 2.37
C HIS A 29 -4.71 -17.92 3.10
N GLU A 30 -6.03 -18.14 3.13
CA GLU A 30 -6.98 -17.24 3.80
C GLU A 30 -6.71 -17.13 5.32
N ASP A 31 -6.00 -18.11 5.89
CA ASP A 31 -5.56 -18.16 7.30
C ASP A 31 -4.35 -17.27 7.61
N LEU A 32 -3.63 -16.78 6.57
CA LEU A 32 -2.48 -15.90 6.78
C LEU A 32 -2.95 -14.50 7.21
N SER A 33 -2.74 -14.21 8.49
CA SER A 33 -2.96 -12.88 9.04
C SER A 33 -2.07 -11.83 8.36
N PRO A 34 -2.61 -10.67 7.93
CA PRO A 34 -1.85 -9.54 7.40
C PRO A 34 -0.67 -9.13 8.26
N PHE A 35 -0.80 -9.30 9.57
CA PHE A 35 0.25 -9.02 10.54
C PHE A 35 1.51 -9.87 10.32
N HIS A 36 1.38 -11.17 10.00
CA HIS A 36 2.54 -12.04 9.76
C HIS A 36 3.27 -11.66 8.47
N MET A 37 2.52 -11.34 7.41
CA MET A 37 3.13 -10.92 6.14
C MET A 37 3.77 -9.54 6.26
N MET A 38 3.11 -8.61 6.97
CA MET A 38 3.66 -7.28 7.24
C MET A 38 4.95 -7.38 8.07
N PHE A 39 4.97 -8.21 9.12
CA PHE A 39 6.16 -8.43 9.93
C PHE A 39 7.32 -8.99 9.09
N ALA A 40 7.06 -10.00 8.26
CA ALA A 40 8.09 -10.59 7.40
C ALA A 40 8.66 -9.54 6.42
N VAL A 41 7.80 -8.82 5.70
CA VAL A 41 8.22 -7.78 4.74
C VAL A 41 9.02 -6.68 5.44
N ASN A 42 8.53 -6.15 6.56
CA ASN A 42 9.21 -5.10 7.31
C ASN A 42 10.56 -5.57 7.89
N THR A 43 10.65 -6.83 8.33
CA THR A 43 11.91 -7.40 8.84
C THR A 43 12.94 -7.55 7.73
N PHE A 44 12.55 -8.08 6.57
CA PHE A 44 13.44 -8.16 5.41
C PHE A 44 13.88 -6.76 4.94
N SER A 45 12.96 -5.80 4.89
CA SER A 45 13.28 -4.41 4.57
C SER A 45 14.26 -3.80 5.57
N MET A 46 14.07 -4.05 6.87
CA MET A 46 14.97 -3.57 7.92
C MET A 46 16.39 -4.13 7.75
N ILE A 47 16.51 -5.44 7.50
CA ILE A 47 17.82 -6.10 7.29
C ILE A 47 18.51 -5.50 6.06
N PHE A 48 17.78 -5.35 4.94
CA PHE A 48 18.34 -4.80 3.71
C PHE A 48 18.77 -3.33 3.87
N SER A 49 17.95 -2.52 4.55
CA SER A 49 18.28 -1.14 4.88
C SER A 49 19.50 -1.05 5.80
N PHE A 50 19.62 -1.94 6.80
CA PHE A 50 20.76 -1.97 7.70
C PHE A 50 22.07 -2.33 6.99
N ILE A 51 22.06 -3.37 6.15
CA ILE A 51 23.21 -3.76 5.32
C ILE A 51 23.64 -2.59 4.42
N THR A 52 22.67 -1.93 3.79
CA THR A 52 22.94 -0.75 2.94
C THR A 52 23.59 0.37 3.75
N LEU A 53 23.07 0.68 4.93
CA LEU A 53 23.55 1.76 5.79
C LEU A 53 25.00 1.51 6.27
N VAL A 54 25.34 0.26 6.60
CA VAL A 54 26.70 -0.14 6.96
C VAL A 54 27.64 -0.01 5.75
N HIS A 55 27.20 -0.41 4.56
CA HIS A 55 28.01 -0.28 3.34
C HIS A 55 28.30 1.19 2.95
N THR A 56 27.32 2.09 3.14
CA THR A 56 27.49 3.52 2.82
C THR A 56 28.26 4.28 3.91
N LYS A 57 28.49 3.69 5.10
CA LYS A 57 29.15 4.32 6.28
C LYS A 57 28.41 5.55 6.84
N GLU A 58 27.14 5.70 6.52
CA GLU A 58 26.31 6.83 6.97
C GLU A 58 25.74 6.62 8.38
N LEU A 59 25.92 5.41 8.96
CA LEU A 59 25.37 5.06 10.26
C LEU A 59 25.93 5.94 11.39
N GLU A 60 27.24 6.20 11.38
CA GLU A 60 27.89 7.02 12.40
C GLU A 60 27.40 8.47 12.35
N GLN A 61 27.28 9.03 11.15
CA GLN A 61 26.78 10.39 10.93
C GLN A 61 25.31 10.53 11.36
N PHE A 62 24.48 9.52 11.07
CA PHE A 62 23.09 9.49 11.49
C PHE A 62 22.94 9.48 13.02
N VAL A 63 23.73 8.66 13.72
CA VAL A 63 23.67 8.57 15.19
C VAL A 63 24.11 9.87 15.83
N GLU A 64 25.18 10.50 15.34
CA GLU A 64 25.62 11.81 15.84
C GLU A 64 24.54 12.89 15.65
N PHE A 65 23.89 12.90 14.49
CA PHE A 65 22.81 13.84 14.19
C PHE A 65 21.60 13.66 15.13
N VAL A 66 21.20 12.42 15.37
CA VAL A 66 20.07 12.09 16.25
C VAL A 66 20.36 12.48 17.70
N ILE A 67 21.59 12.29 18.19
CA ILE A 67 21.99 12.71 19.55
C ILE A 67 22.03 14.23 19.67
N ARG A 68 22.46 14.94 18.63
CA ARG A 68 22.58 16.41 18.64
C ARG A 68 21.22 17.13 18.57
N HIS A 69 20.19 16.49 18.03
CA HIS A 69 18.85 17.09 17.85
C HIS A 69 17.75 16.29 18.57
N PRO A 70 17.57 16.50 19.89
CA PRO A 70 16.60 15.72 20.68
C PRO A 70 15.14 15.94 20.26
N GLU A 71 14.80 17.10 19.69
CA GLU A 71 13.47 17.38 19.11
C GLU A 71 13.11 16.40 17.97
N MET A 72 14.12 15.85 17.28
CA MET A 72 13.93 14.89 16.19
C MET A 72 13.30 13.57 16.69
N HIS A 73 13.56 13.18 17.94
CA HIS A 73 13.02 11.93 18.49
C HIS A 73 11.50 11.91 18.47
N PHE A 74 10.86 13.04 18.80
CA PHE A 74 9.40 13.14 18.77
C PHE A 74 8.86 13.00 17.35
N HIS A 75 9.47 13.71 16.38
CA HIS A 75 9.09 13.59 14.98
C HIS A 75 9.26 12.16 14.44
N VAL A 76 10.35 11.48 14.80
CA VAL A 76 10.61 10.09 14.40
C VAL A 76 9.59 9.13 15.03
N MET A 77 9.22 9.32 16.30
CA MET A 77 8.20 8.49 16.95
C MET A 77 6.83 8.66 16.28
N VAL A 78 6.39 9.91 16.07
CA VAL A 78 5.11 10.20 15.39
C VAL A 78 5.12 9.65 13.96
N PHE A 79 6.22 9.85 13.23
CA PHE A 79 6.40 9.30 11.89
C PHE A 79 6.34 7.77 11.87
N SER A 80 6.97 7.11 12.84
CA SER A 80 6.95 5.65 12.95
C SER A 80 5.54 5.11 13.22
N ILE A 81 4.83 5.69 14.19
CA ILE A 81 3.44 5.30 14.50
C ILE A 81 2.55 5.50 13.27
N CYS A 82 2.64 6.67 12.62
CA CYS A 82 1.90 6.98 11.41
C CYS A 82 2.23 5.99 10.28
N SER A 83 3.51 5.65 10.09
CA SER A 83 3.96 4.69 9.09
C SER A 83 3.40 3.29 9.36
N THR A 84 3.46 2.79 10.60
CA THR A 84 2.90 1.49 10.97
C THR A 84 1.38 1.44 10.74
N VAL A 85 0.65 2.48 11.14
CA VAL A 85 -0.81 2.56 10.90
C VAL A 85 -1.10 2.60 9.39
N GLY A 86 -0.33 3.35 8.61
CA GLY A 86 -0.47 3.41 7.15
C GLY A 86 -0.19 2.05 6.49
N GLN A 87 0.87 1.35 6.92
CA GLN A 87 1.18 0.01 6.45
C GLN A 87 0.06 -0.98 6.78
N LEU A 88 -0.48 -0.95 8.01
CA LEU A 88 -1.62 -1.78 8.39
C LEU A 88 -2.83 -1.55 7.46
N TYR A 89 -3.14 -0.29 7.17
CA TYR A 89 -4.22 0.05 6.24
C TYR A 89 -3.97 -0.50 4.83
N ILE A 90 -2.74 -0.42 4.33
CA ILE A 90 -2.34 -0.95 3.02
C ILE A 90 -2.51 -2.48 2.98
N PHE A 91 -1.92 -3.20 3.92
CA PHE A 91 -1.99 -4.66 3.97
C PHE A 91 -3.43 -5.16 4.14
N GLN A 92 -4.22 -4.50 4.99
CA GLN A 92 -5.63 -4.82 5.18
C GLN A 92 -6.46 -4.55 3.91
N THR A 93 -6.18 -3.47 3.20
CA THR A 93 -6.83 -3.15 1.91
C THR A 93 -6.52 -4.22 0.85
N ILE A 94 -5.25 -4.65 0.76
CA ILE A 94 -4.84 -5.70 -0.17
C ILE A 94 -5.51 -7.03 0.18
N ARG A 95 -5.61 -7.40 1.47
CA ARG A 95 -6.32 -8.61 1.89
C ARG A 95 -7.80 -8.57 1.49
N ASN A 96 -8.49 -7.47 1.76
CA ASN A 96 -9.95 -7.40 1.60
C ASN A 96 -10.39 -7.14 0.16
N PHE A 97 -9.65 -6.34 -0.60
CA PHE A 97 -10.07 -5.87 -1.94
C PHE A 97 -9.10 -6.26 -3.07
N GLY A 98 -7.97 -6.88 -2.72
CA GLY A 98 -6.92 -7.28 -3.64
C GLY A 98 -6.03 -6.13 -4.12
N ALA A 99 -4.94 -6.49 -4.78
CA ALA A 99 -3.93 -5.55 -5.30
C ALA A 99 -4.51 -4.47 -6.24
N VAL A 100 -5.54 -4.81 -7.01
CA VAL A 100 -6.09 -3.91 -8.02
C VAL A 100 -6.88 -2.75 -7.38
N VAL A 101 -7.63 -2.98 -6.29
CA VAL A 101 -8.30 -1.85 -5.58
C VAL A 101 -7.25 -0.99 -4.89
N PHE A 102 -6.24 -1.59 -4.26
CA PHE A 102 -5.13 -0.85 -3.66
C PHE A 102 -4.46 0.11 -4.66
N ALA A 103 -4.14 -0.38 -5.87
CA ALA A 103 -3.59 0.46 -6.93
C ALA A 103 -4.53 1.60 -7.34
N ILE A 104 -5.85 1.37 -7.40
CA ILE A 104 -6.83 2.43 -7.71
C ILE A 104 -6.87 3.51 -6.62
N ILE A 105 -6.83 3.10 -5.34
CA ILE A 105 -6.81 4.03 -4.20
C ILE A 105 -5.55 4.90 -4.25
N MET A 106 -4.38 4.30 -4.48
CA MET A 106 -3.12 5.04 -4.60
C MET A 106 -3.16 6.06 -5.73
N ASN A 107 -3.60 5.65 -6.92
CA ASN A 107 -3.69 6.55 -8.07
C ASN A 107 -4.66 7.70 -7.81
N THR A 108 -5.84 7.41 -7.24
CA THR A 108 -6.81 8.44 -6.87
C THR A 108 -6.21 9.47 -5.92
N ARG A 109 -5.49 9.03 -4.88
CA ARG A 109 -4.82 9.93 -3.93
C ARG A 109 -3.80 10.84 -4.63
N ILE A 110 -2.97 10.28 -5.51
CA ILE A 110 -1.96 11.05 -6.25
C ILE A 110 -2.63 12.12 -7.12
N ILE A 111 -3.69 11.75 -7.84
CA ILE A 111 -4.39 12.67 -8.74
C ILE A 111 -5.10 13.77 -7.97
N LEU A 112 -5.76 13.45 -6.86
CA LEU A 112 -6.37 14.46 -6.00
C LEU A 112 -5.32 15.46 -5.50
N SER A 113 -4.14 14.97 -5.09
CA SER A 113 -3.04 15.85 -4.68
C SER A 113 -2.55 16.75 -5.81
N ILE A 114 -2.47 16.23 -7.04
CA ILE A 114 -2.08 17.01 -8.23
C ILE A 114 -3.13 18.09 -8.52
N VAL A 115 -4.42 17.71 -8.52
CA VAL A 115 -5.53 18.65 -8.76
C VAL A 115 -5.55 19.75 -7.70
N PHE A 116 -5.43 19.40 -6.41
CA PHE A 116 -5.38 20.39 -5.34
C PHE A 116 -4.17 21.33 -5.47
N SER A 117 -3.00 20.80 -5.83
CA SER A 117 -1.81 21.61 -6.08
C SER A 117 -2.05 22.61 -7.23
N CYS A 118 -2.63 22.17 -8.35
CA CYS A 118 -2.96 23.05 -9.47
C CYS A 118 -3.95 24.17 -9.08
N ILE A 119 -4.95 23.85 -8.25
CA ILE A 119 -5.93 24.84 -7.76
C ILE A 119 -5.26 25.87 -6.85
N ILE A 120 -4.48 25.42 -5.86
CA ILE A 120 -3.86 26.29 -4.85
C ILE A 120 -2.78 27.18 -5.46
N TYR A 121 -1.92 26.65 -6.32
CA TYR A 121 -0.80 27.41 -6.88
C TYR A 121 -1.19 28.33 -8.05
N SER A 122 -2.44 28.27 -8.54
CA SER A 122 -2.95 29.10 -9.66
C SER A 122 -1.98 29.20 -10.85
N HIS A 123 -1.22 28.14 -11.11
CA HIS A 123 -0.33 28.10 -12.26
C HIS A 123 -1.18 28.10 -13.54
N PRO A 124 -0.80 28.86 -14.58
CA PRO A 124 -1.49 28.81 -15.86
C PRO A 124 -1.39 27.38 -16.39
N ILE A 125 -2.48 26.63 -16.27
CA ILE A 125 -2.55 25.24 -16.72
C ILE A 125 -2.40 25.29 -18.23
N SER A 126 -1.22 24.88 -18.73
CA SER A 126 -0.99 24.73 -20.16
C SER A 126 -2.11 23.88 -20.75
N SER A 127 -2.58 24.22 -21.95
CA SER A 127 -3.66 23.49 -22.64
C SER A 127 -3.38 21.98 -22.72
N GLN A 128 -2.10 21.58 -22.75
CA GLN A 128 -1.66 20.18 -22.73
C GLN A 128 -1.87 19.49 -21.38
N GLY A 129 -1.77 20.21 -20.26
CA GLY A 129 -1.97 19.69 -18.91
C GLY A 129 -3.45 19.40 -18.61
N SER A 130 -4.36 20.24 -19.11
CA SER A 130 -5.81 20.00 -19.01
C SER A 130 -6.23 18.73 -19.76
N PHE A 131 -5.68 18.52 -20.95
CA PHE A 131 -5.91 17.30 -21.73
C PHE A 131 -5.37 16.04 -21.03
N GLY A 132 -4.17 16.13 -20.45
CA GLY A 132 -3.60 15.04 -19.65
C GLY A 132 -4.46 14.66 -18.45
N LEU A 133 -5.02 15.65 -17.75
CA LEU A 133 -5.92 15.42 -16.62
C LEU A 133 -7.19 14.66 -17.05
N PHE A 134 -7.78 15.03 -18.19
CA PHE A 134 -8.97 14.36 -18.73
C PHE A 134 -8.69 12.88 -19.07
N ILE A 135 -7.55 12.59 -19.71
CA ILE A 135 -7.15 11.21 -20.03
C ILE A 135 -6.98 10.36 -18.77
N VAL A 136 -6.39 10.93 -17.72
CA VAL A 136 -6.17 10.22 -16.45
C VAL A 136 -7.49 9.89 -15.77
N PHE A 137 -8.43 10.84 -15.70
CA PHE A 137 -9.78 10.59 -15.20
C PHE A 137 -10.52 9.51 -16.00
N ALA A 138 -10.46 9.58 -17.33
CA ALA A 138 -11.06 8.57 -18.21
C ALA A 138 -10.45 7.18 -18.00
N SER A 139 -9.14 7.10 -17.83
CA SER A 139 -8.41 5.84 -17.58
C SER A 139 -8.82 5.18 -16.27
N ILE A 140 -9.02 5.97 -15.21
CA ILE A 140 -9.51 5.47 -13.92
C ILE A 140 -10.96 5.04 -14.02
N ALA A 141 -11.83 5.86 -14.60
CA ALA A 141 -13.24 5.50 -14.79
C ALA A 141 -13.38 4.20 -15.59
N TYR A 142 -12.57 4.02 -16.62
CA TYR A 142 -12.51 2.79 -17.40
C TYR A 142 -12.01 1.58 -16.58
N ARG A 143 -10.96 1.75 -15.77
CA ARG A 143 -10.47 0.71 -14.85
C ARG A 143 -11.50 0.29 -13.82
N ILE A 144 -12.22 1.25 -13.23
CA ILE A 144 -13.31 0.99 -12.27
C ILE A 144 -14.44 0.22 -12.98
N LYS A 145 -14.93 0.71 -14.12
CA LYS A 145 -16.01 0.08 -14.87
C LYS A 145 -15.67 -1.36 -15.29
N ARG A 146 -14.45 -1.62 -15.79
CA ARG A 146 -14.01 -2.99 -16.12
C ARG A 146 -13.95 -3.90 -14.90
N LYS A 147 -13.54 -3.38 -13.75
CA LYS A 147 -13.53 -4.16 -12.52
C LYS A 147 -14.95 -4.47 -12.02
N THR A 148 -15.91 -3.56 -12.21
CA THR A 148 -17.33 -3.77 -11.90
C THR A 148 -18.01 -4.76 -12.86
N GLN A 149 -17.58 -4.83 -14.13
CA GLN A 149 -18.18 -5.73 -15.13
C GLN A 149 -17.60 -7.15 -15.16
N GLY A 150 -16.43 -7.38 -14.54
CA GLY A 150 -15.68 -8.63 -14.68
C GLY A 150 -15.83 -9.66 -13.55
N HIS A 151 -16.24 -9.29 -12.33
CA HIS A 151 -16.42 -10.20 -11.19
C HIS A 151 -17.54 -9.69 -10.27
N GLU A 152 -18.44 -10.57 -9.83
CA GLU A 152 -19.39 -10.28 -8.75
C GLU A 152 -18.64 -9.77 -7.51
N LEU A 153 -18.85 -8.50 -7.17
CA LEU A 153 -18.10 -7.76 -6.14
C LEU A 153 -18.54 -8.04 -4.70
N ILE A 154 -19.18 -9.17 -4.40
CA ILE A 154 -19.61 -9.50 -3.03
C ILE A 154 -19.36 -10.99 -2.71
N ARG A 155 -18.10 -11.35 -2.42
CA ARG A 155 -17.79 -12.55 -1.62
C ARG A 155 -17.88 -12.27 -0.11
N TRP A 156 -18.78 -11.37 0.32
CA TRP A 156 -19.17 -11.27 1.73
C TRP A 156 -20.01 -12.47 2.19
N ARG A 157 -20.60 -13.23 1.26
CA ARG A 157 -21.46 -14.38 1.60
C ARG A 157 -20.70 -15.58 2.17
N THR A 158 -19.46 -15.82 1.75
CA THR A 158 -18.69 -17.00 2.21
C THR A 158 -18.07 -16.79 3.59
N HIS A 159 -17.53 -15.61 3.88
CA HIS A 159 -16.87 -15.34 5.17
C HIS A 159 -17.84 -15.17 6.35
N ILE A 160 -19.12 -14.84 6.08
CA ILE A 160 -20.20 -14.81 7.09
C ILE A 160 -20.74 -16.21 7.38
N SER A 161 -20.77 -17.11 6.38
CA SER A 161 -21.26 -18.49 6.53
C SER A 161 -20.40 -19.33 7.49
N HIS A 162 -19.07 -19.23 7.40
CA HIS A 162 -18.16 -19.96 8.30
C HIS A 162 -18.16 -19.40 9.73
N GLY A 163 -18.38 -18.08 9.88
CA GLY A 163 -18.58 -17.48 11.21
C GLY A 163 -19.81 -18.04 11.91
N SER A 164 -20.94 -18.17 11.18
CA SER A 164 -22.16 -18.77 11.74
C SER A 164 -22.03 -20.25 12.07
N GLU A 165 -21.22 -21.02 11.32
CA GLU A 165 -20.95 -22.44 11.62
C GLU A 165 -20.17 -22.58 12.93
N TRP A 166 -19.14 -21.77 13.15
CA TRP A 166 -18.38 -21.78 14.41
C TRP A 166 -19.24 -21.39 15.62
N PHE A 167 -20.13 -20.41 15.48
CA PHE A 167 -21.08 -20.07 16.56
C PHE A 167 -22.09 -21.19 16.84
N HIS A 168 -22.49 -21.96 15.82
CA HIS A 168 -23.35 -23.13 15.99
C HIS A 168 -22.61 -24.27 16.68
N GLU A 169 -21.35 -24.53 16.32
CA GLU A 169 -20.47 -25.53 16.94
C GLU A 169 -20.20 -25.22 18.42
N VAL A 170 -19.96 -23.95 18.75
CA VAL A 170 -19.76 -23.50 20.13
C VAL A 170 -21.05 -23.59 20.96
N HIS A 171 -22.21 -23.29 20.36
CA HIS A 171 -23.50 -23.40 21.05
C HIS A 171 -23.86 -24.87 21.35
N GLU A 172 -23.60 -25.77 20.40
CA GLU A 172 -23.83 -27.22 20.56
C GLU A 172 -22.89 -27.85 21.61
N HIS A 173 -21.66 -27.35 21.75
CA HIS A 173 -20.73 -27.76 22.79
C HIS A 173 -21.06 -27.23 24.20
N LEU A 174 -21.92 -26.22 24.33
CA LEU A 174 -22.34 -25.64 25.61
C LEU A 174 -23.62 -26.27 26.18
N ASP A 175 -24.38 -26.99 25.35
CA ASP A 175 -25.63 -27.67 25.73
C ASP A 175 -25.46 -29.17 26.04
N MET A 176 -24.23 -29.71 25.99
CA MET A 176 -23.83 -31.05 26.47
C MET A 176 -23.11 -30.98 27.81
#